data_AF-A0A154P6I7-F1
#
_entry.id   AF-A0A154P6I7-F1
#
_cell.length_a   1.000
_cell.length_b   1.000
_cell.length_c   1.000
_cell.angle_alpha   90.00
_cell.angle_beta   90.00
_cell.angle_gamma   90.00
#
_symmetry.space_group_name_H-M   'P 1'
#
loop_
_entity.id
_entity.type
_entity.pdbx_description
1 polymer ?
#
loop_
_entity_poly.entity_id
_entity_poly.type
_entity_poly.pdbx_seq_one_letter_code
_entity_poly.pdbx_strand_id
1 'polypeptide(L)'
;SGEANERTHLLIDPVSNNTSIPRVHSDDYVNQYASSAPKKTDEQSALNRILHETAANVIDVGALDSHNLEQHEYVDRSRAYSKRIEAGGLKVPDSTSCLLKDIPAPERILAADSLGSGDHGLITEMLNNAVTALEDVKVEHKEDLVVPFLS
;
A
#
# COMPACT_ATOMS: atom_id res chain seq x y z
N SER A 1 58.05 -21.27 -15.98
CA SER A 1 56.74 -20.72 -16.35
C SER A 1 55.69 -21.74 -15.99
N GLY A 2 54.99 -21.54 -14.87
CA GLY A 2 53.92 -22.45 -14.40
C GLY A 2 52.58 -21.77 -14.64
N GLU A 3 51.72 -22.40 -15.44
CA GLU A 3 50.42 -21.87 -15.83
C GLU A 3 49.41 -21.93 -14.67
N ALA A 4 48.56 -20.92 -14.59
CA ALA A 4 47.51 -20.82 -13.57
C ALA A 4 46.37 -21.81 -13.88
N ASN A 5 46.10 -22.73 -12.96
CA ASN A 5 44.97 -23.66 -13.05
C ASN A 5 43.74 -23.10 -12.31
N GLU A 6 42.56 -23.64 -12.58
CA GLU A 6 41.23 -23.29 -12.03
C GLU A 6 41.09 -23.36 -10.49
N ARG A 7 42.14 -23.79 -9.78
CA ARG A 7 42.26 -23.77 -8.31
C ARG A 7 43.14 -22.65 -7.76
N THR A 8 43.62 -21.76 -8.62
CA THR A 8 44.47 -20.65 -8.21
C THR A 8 43.60 -19.52 -7.66
N HIS A 9 43.65 -19.30 -6.35
CA HIS A 9 42.87 -18.27 -5.66
C HIS A 9 43.34 -16.87 -6.10
N LEU A 10 42.45 -16.07 -6.71
CA LEU A 10 42.78 -14.75 -7.28
C LEU A 10 42.79 -13.60 -6.26
N LEU A 11 42.52 -13.88 -4.99
CA LEU A 11 42.51 -12.89 -3.93
C LEU A 11 43.37 -13.40 -2.78
N ILE A 12 44.49 -12.70 -2.55
CA ILE A 12 45.26 -12.77 -1.31
C ILE A 12 44.43 -11.98 -0.31
N ASP A 13 43.75 -12.69 0.59
CA ASP A 13 42.99 -12.08 1.67
C ASP A 13 43.98 -11.42 2.65
N PRO A 14 43.97 -10.08 2.83
CA PRO A 14 45.04 -9.37 3.53
C PRO A 14 44.96 -9.52 5.06
N VAL A 15 44.02 -10.28 5.60
CA VAL A 15 43.88 -10.49 7.04
C VAL A 15 44.09 -11.96 7.38
N SER A 16 45.37 -12.35 7.32
CA SER A 16 45.87 -13.52 8.04
C SER A 16 45.53 -13.35 9.53
N ASN A 17 44.48 -14.02 10.00
CA ASN A 17 44.33 -14.29 11.43
C ASN A 17 44.46 -15.79 11.65
N ASN A 18 45.56 -16.13 12.30
CA ASN A 18 46.03 -17.47 12.59
C ASN A 18 45.07 -18.15 13.57
N THR A 19 44.25 -19.08 13.10
CA THR A 19 43.56 -20.04 13.99
C THR A 19 43.95 -21.45 13.59
N SER A 20 44.67 -22.12 14.49
CA SER A 20 45.07 -23.51 14.37
C SER A 20 43.83 -24.40 14.48
N ILE A 21 43.21 -24.73 13.35
CA ILE A 21 42.09 -25.67 13.32
C ILE A 21 42.66 -27.10 13.40
N PRO A 22 42.23 -27.93 14.38
CA PRO A 22 42.61 -29.34 14.43
C PRO A 22 42.17 -30.02 13.14
N ARG A 23 43.08 -30.71 12.46
CA ARG A 23 42.80 -31.47 11.24
C ARG A 23 41.97 -32.70 11.63
N VAL A 24 40.64 -32.55 11.67
CA VAL A 24 39.71 -33.65 11.86
C VAL A 24 39.68 -34.48 10.57
N HIS A 25 39.92 -35.79 10.70
CA HIS A 25 39.89 -36.74 9.59
C HIS A 25 38.51 -36.76 8.94
N SER A 26 38.47 -36.81 7.61
CA SER A 26 37.28 -36.63 6.76
C SER A 26 36.16 -37.65 6.94
N ASP A 27 36.38 -38.73 7.68
CA ASP A 27 35.42 -39.83 7.80
C ASP A 27 34.38 -39.60 8.92
N ASP A 28 34.62 -38.67 9.84
CA ASP A 28 33.64 -38.30 10.88
C ASP A 28 32.59 -37.28 10.39
N TYR A 29 32.78 -36.69 9.20
CA TYR A 29 31.87 -35.67 8.67
C TYR A 29 30.52 -36.27 8.23
N VAL A 30 30.47 -37.57 7.90
CA VAL A 30 29.24 -38.20 7.39
C VAL A 30 28.19 -38.43 8.48
N ASN A 31 28.59 -38.55 9.75
CA ASN A 31 27.66 -38.85 10.86
C ASN A 31 27.03 -37.60 11.52
N GLN A 32 27.56 -36.39 11.31
CA GLN A 32 26.95 -35.16 11.86
C GLN A 32 25.78 -34.61 11.01
N TYR A 33 25.60 -35.09 9.78
CA TYR A 33 24.46 -34.70 8.91
C TYR A 33 23.23 -35.59 9.06
N ALA A 34 23.26 -36.61 9.93
CA ALA A 34 22.05 -37.37 10.25
C ALA A 34 21.03 -36.56 11.09
N SER A 35 21.38 -35.35 11.55
CA SER A 35 20.50 -34.50 12.40
C SER A 35 20.25 -33.08 11.86
N SER A 36 20.65 -32.78 10.62
CA SER A 36 20.47 -31.45 10.00
C SER A 36 19.73 -31.49 8.67
N ALA A 37 18.75 -32.40 8.54
CA ALA A 37 17.75 -32.26 7.49
C ALA A 37 16.90 -31.00 7.80
N PRO A 38 16.81 -30.01 6.89
CA PRO A 38 15.75 -29.02 6.97
C PRO A 38 14.43 -29.79 7.06
N LYS A 39 13.60 -29.49 8.06
CA LYS A 39 12.25 -30.05 8.12
C LYS A 39 11.56 -29.63 6.82
N LYS A 40 11.36 -30.57 5.89
CA LYS A 40 10.66 -30.38 4.59
C LYS A 40 9.34 -29.60 4.71
N THR A 41 8.78 -29.53 5.92
CA THR A 41 7.58 -28.78 6.27
C THR A 41 7.74 -27.26 6.20
N ASP A 42 8.92 -26.69 6.46
CA ASP A 42 9.10 -25.23 6.51
C ASP A 42 9.23 -24.61 5.11
N GLU A 43 10.04 -25.21 4.25
CA GLU A 43 10.16 -24.81 2.84
C GLU A 43 8.80 -24.91 2.12
N GLN A 44 8.05 -25.98 2.35
CA GLN A 44 6.71 -26.13 1.76
C GLN A 44 5.72 -25.08 2.29
N SER A 45 5.85 -24.67 3.55
CA SER A 45 5.01 -23.62 4.14
C SER A 45 5.35 -22.24 3.60
N ALA A 46 6.64 -21.96 3.38
CA ALA A 46 7.11 -20.73 2.73
C ALA A 46 6.60 -20.63 1.29
N LEU A 47 6.67 -21.72 0.52
CA LEU A 47 6.13 -21.78 -0.84
C LEU A 47 4.61 -21.58 -0.86
N ASN A 48 3.87 -22.19 0.07
CA ASN A 48 2.43 -21.96 0.21
C ASN A 48 2.10 -20.50 0.51
N ARG A 49 2.90 -19.84 1.38
CA ARG A 49 2.71 -18.41 1.67
C ARG A 49 2.94 -17.55 0.44
N ILE A 50 4.01 -17.80 -0.31
CA ILE A 50 4.33 -17.09 -1.55
C ILE A 50 3.18 -17.25 -2.56
N LEU A 51 2.64 -18.46 -2.73
CA LEU A 51 1.52 -18.72 -3.62
C LEU A 51 0.25 -17.96 -3.20
N HIS A 52 -0.10 -17.96 -1.91
CA HIS A 52 -1.29 -17.27 -1.41
C HIS A 52 -1.14 -15.74 -1.52
N GLU A 53 0.03 -15.21 -1.18
CA GLU A 53 0.35 -13.79 -1.31
C GLU A 53 0.32 -13.35 -2.78
N THR A 54 0.91 -14.14 -3.67
CA THR A 54 0.87 -13.87 -5.11
C THR A 54 -0.56 -13.92 -5.64
N ALA A 55 -1.33 -14.95 -5.27
CA ALA A 55 -2.73 -15.09 -5.70
C ALA A 55 -3.61 -13.91 -5.21
N ALA A 56 -3.35 -13.38 -4.02
CA ALA A 56 -4.06 -12.21 -3.49
C ALA A 56 -3.67 -10.90 -4.18
N ASN A 57 -2.42 -10.80 -4.66
CA ASN A 57 -1.87 -9.59 -5.28
C ASN A 57 -2.04 -9.54 -6.80
N VAL A 58 -2.34 -10.66 -7.45
CA VAL A 58 -2.63 -10.71 -8.89
C VAL A 58 -4.03 -10.15 -9.14
N ILE A 59 -4.10 -9.19 -10.07
CA ILE A 59 -5.36 -8.56 -10.48
C ILE A 59 -6.01 -9.43 -11.56
N ASP A 60 -7.19 -9.98 -11.28
CA ASP A 60 -8.03 -10.62 -12.28
C ASP A 60 -8.73 -9.55 -13.13
N VAL A 61 -8.22 -9.33 -14.33
CA VAL A 61 -8.78 -8.38 -15.32
C VAL A 61 -10.09 -8.87 -15.95
N GLY A 62 -10.43 -10.16 -15.77
CA GLY A 62 -11.65 -10.78 -16.31
C GLY A 62 -12.85 -10.78 -15.37
N ALA A 63 -12.67 -10.34 -14.11
CA ALA A 63 -13.71 -10.37 -13.07
C ALA A 63 -14.82 -9.31 -13.21
N LEU A 64 -15.05 -8.77 -14.42
CA LEU A 64 -16.07 -7.75 -14.67
C LEU A 64 -17.50 -8.30 -14.65
N ASP A 65 -17.68 -9.62 -14.69
CA ASP A 65 -18.99 -10.23 -14.52
C ASP A 65 -19.36 -10.22 -13.03
N SER A 66 -19.91 -9.08 -12.60
CA SER A 66 -20.65 -9.04 -11.34
C SER A 66 -21.72 -10.13 -11.39
N HIS A 67 -21.94 -10.84 -10.28
CA HIS A 67 -22.99 -11.85 -10.05
C HIS A 67 -22.59 -13.34 -10.12
N ASN A 68 -21.43 -13.71 -9.57
CA ASN A 68 -21.24 -15.08 -9.03
C ASN A 68 -21.99 -15.33 -7.71
N LEU A 69 -22.89 -14.43 -7.31
CA LEU A 69 -23.71 -14.58 -6.12
C LEU A 69 -25.11 -15.03 -6.51
N GLU A 70 -25.52 -16.18 -6.00
CA GLU A 70 -26.86 -16.69 -6.24
C GLU A 70 -27.91 -15.89 -5.43
N GLN A 71 -29.11 -15.73 -6.00
CA GLN A 71 -30.18 -14.92 -5.40
C GLN A 71 -30.54 -15.38 -3.97
N HIS A 72 -30.51 -16.69 -3.73
CA HIS A 72 -30.84 -17.23 -2.41
C HIS A 72 -29.75 -16.92 -1.37
N GLU A 73 -28.46 -16.99 -1.75
CA GLU A 73 -27.34 -16.59 -0.90
C GLU A 73 -27.40 -15.10 -0.54
N TYR A 74 -27.83 -14.26 -1.49
CA TYR A 74 -28.09 -12.84 -1.21
C TYR A 74 -29.16 -12.66 -0.13
N VAL A 75 -30.31 -13.32 -0.30
CA VAL A 75 -31.45 -13.21 0.63
C VAL A 75 -31.10 -13.70 2.03
N ASP A 76 -30.39 -14.83 2.12
CA ASP A 76 -29.98 -15.41 3.40
C ASP A 76 -28.95 -14.51 4.11
N ARG A 77 -27.98 -13.95 3.39
CA ARG A 77 -27.02 -12.99 3.96
C ARG A 77 -27.72 -11.71 4.43
N SER A 78 -28.65 -11.17 3.65
CA SER A 78 -29.46 -10.01 4.02
C SER A 78 -30.22 -10.24 5.33
N ARG A 79 -30.88 -11.39 5.46
CA ARG A 79 -31.60 -11.77 6.68
C ARG A 79 -30.66 -11.96 7.87
N ALA A 80 -29.51 -12.60 7.66
CA ALA A 80 -28.52 -12.81 8.70
C ALA A 80 -27.96 -11.49 9.23
N TYR A 81 -27.66 -10.53 8.35
CA TYR A 81 -27.19 -9.21 8.75
C TYR A 81 -28.26 -8.41 9.48
N SER A 82 -29.50 -8.42 9.00
CA SER A 82 -30.62 -7.75 9.66
C SER A 82 -30.80 -8.26 11.10
N LYS A 83 -30.79 -9.60 11.28
CA LYS A 83 -30.88 -10.22 12.60
C LYS A 83 -29.70 -9.85 13.52
N ARG A 84 -28.48 -9.75 12.97
CA ARG A 84 -27.29 -9.32 13.74
C ARG A 84 -27.37 -7.85 14.15
N ILE A 85 -27.90 -6.98 13.29
CA ILE A 85 -28.09 -5.55 13.60
C ILE A 85 -29.10 -5.39 14.74
N GLU A 86 -30.24 -6.09 14.66
CA GLU A 86 -31.27 -6.09 15.69
C GLU A 86 -30.73 -6.65 17.02
N ALA A 87 -30.03 -7.78 16.99
CA ALA A 87 -29.45 -8.39 18.19
C ALA A 87 -28.32 -7.56 18.81
N GLY A 88 -27.58 -6.81 17.98
CA GLY A 88 -26.51 -5.91 18.41
C GLY A 88 -27.01 -4.64 19.11
N GLY A 89 -28.32 -4.39 19.15
CA GLY A 89 -28.90 -3.23 19.84
C GLY A 89 -28.43 -1.89 19.29
N LEU A 90 -27.97 -1.85 18.03
CA LEU A 90 -27.49 -0.65 17.35
C LEU A 90 -28.64 0.35 17.23
N LYS A 91 -28.70 1.31 18.17
CA LYS A 91 -29.57 2.47 18.05
C LYS A 91 -28.96 3.38 17.01
N VAL A 92 -29.49 3.34 15.79
CA VAL A 92 -29.20 4.37 14.79
C VAL A 92 -29.61 5.71 15.43
N PRO A 93 -28.70 6.70 15.51
CA PRO A 93 -29.05 7.99 16.05
C PRO A 93 -30.26 8.52 15.28
N ASP A 94 -31.31 8.91 15.99
CA ASP A 94 -32.47 9.58 15.41
C ASP A 94 -32.04 11.00 15.04
N SER A 95 -31.31 11.09 13.93
CA SER A 95 -30.72 12.30 13.42
C SER A 95 -31.79 13.06 12.65
N THR A 96 -32.71 13.68 13.39
CA THR A 96 -33.31 14.93 12.88
C THR A 96 -32.18 15.97 12.88
N SER A 97 -31.46 16.00 11.75
CA SER A 97 -30.49 17.05 11.46
C SER A 97 -31.27 18.35 11.43
N CYS A 98 -31.12 19.15 12.47
CA CYS A 98 -31.59 20.53 12.45
C CYS A 98 -30.34 21.39 12.50
N LEU A 99 -30.30 22.36 11.58
CA LEU A 99 -29.18 23.27 11.46
C LEU A 99 -29.20 24.24 12.65
N LEU A 100 -28.03 24.69 13.08
CA LEU A 100 -27.85 25.77 14.05
C LEU A 100 -28.41 25.48 15.46
N LYS A 101 -28.45 24.21 15.91
CA LYS A 101 -28.86 23.84 17.30
C LYS A 101 -27.99 24.50 18.38
N ASP A 102 -26.77 24.81 18.00
CA ASP A 102 -25.70 25.36 18.82
C ASP A 102 -25.65 26.89 18.84
N ILE A 103 -26.48 27.57 18.04
CA ILE A 103 -26.49 29.02 17.94
C ILE A 103 -27.58 29.61 18.83
N PRO A 104 -27.24 30.15 20.02
CA PRO A 104 -28.21 30.85 20.86
C PRO A 104 -28.60 32.18 20.19
N ALA A 105 -29.90 32.46 20.11
CA ALA A 105 -30.47 33.71 19.56
C ALA A 105 -29.98 34.05 18.13
N PRO A 106 -30.31 33.21 17.12
CA PRO A 106 -29.83 33.39 15.74
C PRO A 106 -30.18 34.76 15.14
N GLU A 107 -31.30 35.36 15.55
CA GLU A 107 -31.72 36.69 15.12
C GLU A 107 -30.71 37.79 15.49
N ARG A 108 -30.02 37.66 16.63
CA ARG A 108 -29.01 38.63 17.05
C ARG A 108 -27.73 38.53 16.23
N ILE A 109 -27.34 37.31 15.87
CA ILE A 109 -26.12 37.05 15.10
C ILE A 109 -26.33 37.50 13.64
N LEU A 110 -27.51 37.25 13.09
CA LEU A 110 -27.86 37.70 11.74
C LEU A 110 -28.05 39.22 11.64
N ALA A 111 -28.38 39.90 12.74
CA ALA A 111 -28.50 41.34 12.82
C ALA A 111 -27.16 42.06 13.09
N ALA A 112 -26.06 41.32 13.29
CA ALA A 112 -24.75 41.91 13.47
C ALA A 112 -24.25 42.57 12.17
N ASP A 113 -23.31 43.51 12.31
CA ASP A 113 -22.73 44.19 11.15
C ASP A 113 -22.07 43.18 10.21
N SER A 114 -22.28 43.38 8.91
CA SER A 114 -21.67 42.55 7.88
C SER A 114 -20.15 42.71 7.86
N LEU A 115 -19.46 41.73 7.24
CA LEU A 115 -18.02 41.78 7.05
C LEU A 115 -17.58 43.11 6.41
N GLY A 116 -16.49 43.69 6.91
CA GLY A 116 -15.98 44.97 6.44
C GLY A 116 -15.50 44.91 4.99
N SER A 117 -15.65 46.01 4.24
CA SER A 117 -15.22 46.08 2.84
C SER A 117 -13.72 45.86 2.65
N GLY A 118 -12.90 46.22 3.64
CA GLY A 118 -11.46 45.94 3.64
C GLY A 118 -11.14 44.44 3.65
N ASP A 119 -11.85 43.66 4.47
CA ASP A 119 -11.68 42.20 4.53
C ASP A 119 -12.14 41.54 3.23
N HIS A 120 -13.24 42.02 2.64
CA HIS A 120 -13.66 41.58 1.31
C HIS A 120 -12.59 41.82 0.24
N GLY A 121 -11.96 43.00 0.26
CA GLY A 121 -10.86 43.34 -0.64
C GLY A 121 -9.67 42.40 -0.45
N LEU A 122 -9.23 42.20 0.80
CA LEU A 122 -8.12 41.32 1.15
C LEU A 122 -8.36 39.88 0.70
N ILE A 123 -9.56 39.33 0.97
CA ILE A 123 -9.94 37.97 0.56
C ILE A 123 -9.89 37.84 -0.97
N THR A 124 -10.42 38.85 -1.68
CA THR A 124 -10.47 38.85 -3.14
C THR A 124 -9.07 38.92 -3.75
N GLU A 125 -8.20 39.79 -3.22
CA GLU A 125 -6.82 39.91 -3.68
C GLU A 125 -6.03 38.60 -3.43
N MET A 126 -6.15 38.03 -2.24
CA MET A 126 -5.53 36.74 -1.91
C MET A 126 -5.97 35.64 -2.89
N LEU A 127 -7.27 35.57 -3.19
CA LEU A 127 -7.80 34.58 -4.13
C LEU A 127 -7.28 34.80 -5.55
N ASN A 128 -7.26 36.05 -6.03
CA ASN A 128 -6.73 36.37 -7.36
C ASN A 128 -5.25 36.00 -7.49
N ASN A 129 -4.45 36.23 -6.45
CA ASN A 129 -3.04 35.84 -6.42
C ASN A 129 -2.89 34.31 -6.46
N ALA A 130 -3.74 33.57 -5.73
CA ALA A 130 -3.73 32.11 -5.76
C ALA A 130 -4.14 31.55 -7.12
N VAL A 131 -5.15 32.14 -7.77
CA VAL A 131 -5.58 31.76 -9.12
C VAL A 131 -4.46 32.03 -10.13
N THR A 132 -3.80 33.18 -10.04
CA THR A 132 -2.67 33.52 -10.91
C THR A 132 -1.53 32.52 -10.75
N ALA A 133 -1.18 32.15 -9.52
CA ALA A 133 -0.15 31.14 -9.26
C ALA A 133 -0.51 29.75 -9.79
N LEU A 134 -1.81 29.42 -9.90
CA LEU A 134 -2.26 28.16 -10.48
C LEU A 134 -2.04 28.10 -12.00
N GLU A 135 -2.04 29.24 -12.69
CA GLU A 135 -1.76 29.31 -14.14
C GLU A 135 -0.30 28.94 -14.50
N ASP A 136 0.60 29.00 -13.51
CA ASP A 136 1.98 28.56 -13.64
C ASP A 136 2.12 27.03 -13.52
N VAL A 137 1.08 26.32 -13.05
CA VAL A 137 1.05 24.86 -13.00
C VAL A 137 0.71 24.29 -14.38
N LYS A 138 1.69 24.33 -15.28
CA LYS A 138 1.59 23.77 -16.64
C LYS A 138 2.90 23.13 -17.08
N VAL A 139 2.80 22.22 -18.05
CA VAL A 139 3.98 21.62 -18.67
C VAL A 139 4.50 22.58 -19.74
N GLU A 140 5.73 23.06 -19.58
CA GLU A 140 6.41 23.83 -20.61
C GLU A 140 6.86 22.91 -21.75
N HIS A 141 6.44 23.24 -22.97
CA HIS A 141 6.86 22.53 -24.17
C HIS A 141 8.36 22.79 -24.44
N LYS A 142 9.15 21.72 -24.61
CA LYS A 142 10.58 21.82 -24.92
C LYS A 142 10.92 21.24 -26.29
N GLU A 143 10.49 20.02 -26.56
CA GLU A 143 10.81 19.28 -27.77
C GLU A 143 9.54 18.57 -28.28
N ASP A 144 9.49 18.33 -29.59
CA ASP A 144 8.35 17.66 -30.21
C ASP A 144 8.28 16.19 -29.74
N LEU A 145 7.18 15.82 -29.09
CA LEU A 145 6.95 14.44 -28.64
C LEU A 145 6.63 13.47 -29.79
N VAL A 146 6.28 14.01 -30.96
CA VAL A 146 5.86 13.24 -32.13
C VAL A 146 6.60 13.77 -33.35
N VAL A 147 7.36 12.89 -34.00
CA VAL A 147 8.03 13.19 -35.27
C VAL A 147 7.38 12.35 -36.37
N PRO A 148 6.81 12.96 -37.42
CA PRO A 148 6.22 12.21 -38.52
C PRO A 148 7.32 11.59 -39.39
N PHE A 149 7.13 10.34 -39.79
CA PHE A 149 7.97 9.70 -40.80
C PHE A 149 7.47 10.10 -42.19
N LEU A 150 8.41 10.50 -43.07
CA LEU A 150 8.10 10.77 -44.47
C LEU A 150 7.78 9.45 -45.18
N SER A 151 6.57 9.37 -45.74
CA SER A 151 6.07 8.30 -46.61
C SER A 151 6.56 8.44 -48.04
#